data_AF-A0A831LS33-F1
#
_entry.id   AF-A0A831LS33-F1
#
_cell.length_a   1.000
_cell.length_b   1.000
_cell.length_c   1.000
_cell.angle_alpha   90.00
_cell.angle_beta   90.00
_cell.angle_gamma   90.00
#
_symmetry.space_group_name_H-M   'P 1'
#
loop_
_entity.id
_entity.type
_entity.pdbx_description
1 polymer ?
#
loop_
_entity_poly.entity_id
_entity_poly.type
_entity_poly.pdbx_seq_one_letter_code
_entity_poly.pdbx_strand_id
1 'polypeptide(L)'
;MALFELVDQTKVRFKEPASSLWDFPGYARAYWEAASQLAESQPDNSLAAFPMAFLYRHALELAIKSILVGEGPITGKCEDDVLKIGHRLTPHTGDLRKVLEHHSLLDAFGYQFRALETLIKEWETLDPDAMALRYSVKKDGNTASNERLEKVRIDAVGLSRDMDGALNYLFDCLSEIHRRMHRDILEEEGVE
;
A
#
# COMPACT_ATOMS: atom_id res chain seq x y z
N MET A 1 27.69 -20.61 6.69
CA MET A 1 26.76 -19.49 6.99
C MET A 1 25.57 -19.66 6.06
N ALA A 2 24.53 -20.34 6.52
CA ALA A 2 23.33 -20.68 5.77
C ALA A 2 22.12 -20.10 6.51
N LEU A 3 21.21 -19.45 5.80
CA LEU A 3 20.05 -18.73 6.36
C LEU A 3 18.92 -19.65 6.88
N PHE A 4 19.14 -20.97 6.88
CA PHE A 4 18.16 -21.98 7.24
C PHE A 4 18.85 -23.15 7.96
N GLU A 5 18.38 -23.51 9.15
CA GLU A 5 18.63 -24.85 9.70
C GLU A 5 17.44 -25.74 9.36
N LEU A 6 17.74 -26.81 8.60
CA LEU A 6 16.81 -27.91 8.38
C LEU A 6 16.60 -28.66 9.69
N VAL A 7 15.44 -28.46 10.32
CA VAL A 7 14.96 -29.35 11.37
C VAL A 7 13.53 -29.75 11.03
N ASP A 8 13.41 -30.98 10.53
CA ASP A 8 12.17 -31.73 10.25
C ASP A 8 11.34 -31.27 9.03
N GLN A 9 11.14 -32.19 8.08
CA GLN A 9 10.74 -31.95 6.68
C GLN A 9 9.27 -31.54 6.46
N THR A 10 8.48 -31.19 7.48
CA THR A 10 7.04 -30.96 7.24
C THR A 10 6.39 -29.76 7.91
N LYS A 11 7.07 -28.98 8.76
CA LYS A 11 6.45 -27.78 9.36
C LYS A 11 7.43 -26.63 9.54
N VAL A 12 7.35 -25.65 8.64
CA VAL A 12 7.84 -24.29 8.90
C VAL A 12 6.96 -23.69 10.00
N ARG A 13 7.50 -23.46 11.20
CA ARG A 13 6.82 -22.67 12.22
C ARG A 13 7.24 -21.22 12.09
N PHE A 14 6.30 -20.39 11.62
CA PHE A 14 6.42 -18.95 11.72
C PHE A 14 6.29 -18.55 13.19
N LYS A 15 7.16 -17.66 13.65
CA LYS A 15 6.97 -16.98 14.93
C LYS A 15 5.83 -15.99 14.71
N GLU A 16 4.68 -16.24 15.32
CA GLU A 16 3.54 -15.31 15.24
C GLU A 16 3.98 -13.93 15.75
N PRO A 17 3.74 -12.85 14.98
CA PRO A 17 3.93 -11.50 15.51
C PRO A 17 2.93 -11.26 16.65
N ALA A 18 3.45 -10.74 17.76
CA ALA A 18 2.64 -10.41 18.92
C ALA A 18 1.79 -9.15 18.64
N SER A 19 0.48 -9.28 18.85
CA SER A 19 -0.59 -8.26 18.87
C SER A 19 -0.96 -7.58 17.53
N SER A 20 -2.27 -7.70 17.23
CA SER A 20 -3.03 -7.46 15.98
C SER A 20 -2.50 -8.17 14.74
N LEU A 21 -3.34 -9.05 14.16
CA LEU A 21 -2.97 -10.03 13.13
C LEU A 21 -2.52 -9.46 11.78
N TRP A 22 -2.39 -8.13 11.64
CA TRP A 22 -2.00 -7.46 10.40
C TRP A 22 -1.13 -6.24 10.68
N ASP A 23 0.19 -6.40 10.58
CA ASP A 23 1.13 -5.28 10.49
C ASP A 23 1.03 -4.65 9.09
N PHE A 24 -0.06 -3.91 8.83
CA PHE A 24 -0.27 -3.24 7.54
C PHE A 24 0.95 -2.38 7.13
N PRO A 25 1.57 -1.58 8.03
CA PRO A 25 2.77 -0.83 7.69
C PRO A 25 3.94 -1.72 7.31
N GLY A 26 4.19 -2.81 8.05
CA GLY A 26 5.27 -3.75 7.77
C GLY A 26 5.10 -4.47 6.44
N TYR A 27 3.90 -4.96 6.13
CA TYR A 27 3.61 -5.56 4.82
C TYR A 27 3.69 -4.55 3.68
N ALA A 28 3.18 -3.32 3.88
CA ALA A 28 3.29 -2.25 2.90
C ALA A 28 4.76 -1.97 2.56
N ARG A 29 5.60 -1.88 3.60
CA ARG A 29 7.04 -1.65 3.46
C ARG A 29 7.74 -2.80 2.75
N ALA A 30 7.44 -4.05 3.12
CA ALA A 30 8.03 -5.22 2.50
C ALA A 30 7.68 -5.32 1.01
N TYR A 31 6.42 -5.04 0.63
CA TYR A 31 6.04 -5.01 -0.78
C TYR A 31 6.71 -3.88 -1.54
N TRP A 32 6.82 -2.70 -0.92
CA TRP A 32 7.53 -1.58 -1.51
C TRP A 32 9.00 -1.94 -1.79
N GLU A 33 9.72 -2.42 -0.78
CA GLU A 33 11.15 -2.77 -0.92
C GLU A 33 11.37 -3.86 -1.98
N ALA A 34 10.49 -4.87 -2.03
CA ALA A 34 10.55 -5.89 -3.07
C ALA A 34 10.28 -5.32 -4.48
N ALA A 35 9.33 -4.39 -4.61
CA ALA A 35 9.04 -3.72 -5.87
C ALA A 35 10.22 -2.85 -6.33
N SER A 36 10.83 -2.08 -5.42
CA SER A 36 11.98 -1.23 -5.72
C SER A 36 13.20 -2.05 -6.16
N GLN A 37 13.49 -3.17 -5.49
CA GLN A 37 14.57 -4.09 -5.92
C GLN A 37 14.32 -4.67 -7.32
N LEU A 38 13.07 -4.99 -7.66
CA LEU A 38 12.73 -5.42 -9.02
C LEU A 38 12.88 -4.29 -10.03
N ALA A 39 12.51 -3.05 -9.67
CA ALA A 39 12.64 -1.89 -10.54
C ALA A 39 14.10 -1.57 -10.88
N GLU A 40 15.04 -1.81 -9.96
CA GLU A 40 16.49 -1.65 -10.21
C GLU A 40 17.00 -2.54 -11.35
N SER A 41 16.36 -3.69 -11.58
CA SER A 41 16.69 -4.57 -12.71
C SER A 41 16.21 -4.05 -14.07
N GLN A 42 15.53 -2.89 -14.09
CA GLN A 42 14.93 -2.24 -15.26
C GLN A 42 14.13 -3.23 -16.13
N PRO A 43 13.08 -3.86 -15.58
CA PRO A 43 12.33 -4.91 -16.27
C PRO A 43 11.40 -4.38 -17.37
N ASP A 44 11.72 -3.24 -18.00
CA ASP A 44 10.89 -2.56 -19.00
C ASP A 44 10.40 -3.52 -20.07
N ASN A 45 9.09 -3.52 -20.28
CA ASN A 45 8.41 -4.39 -21.26
C ASN A 45 8.70 -5.90 -21.11
N SER A 46 9.18 -6.35 -19.94
CA SER A 46 9.33 -7.76 -19.61
C SER A 46 8.15 -8.25 -18.77
N LEU A 47 7.97 -9.58 -18.72
CA LEU A 47 6.98 -10.19 -17.82
C LEU A 47 7.23 -9.85 -16.34
N ALA A 48 8.47 -9.51 -15.96
CA ALA A 48 8.81 -9.12 -14.59
C ALA A 48 8.25 -7.75 -14.18
N ALA A 49 7.89 -6.88 -15.15
CA ALA A 49 7.27 -5.59 -14.85
C ALA A 49 5.88 -5.72 -14.22
N PHE A 50 5.14 -6.81 -14.53
CA PHE A 50 3.79 -7.03 -13.99
C PHE A 50 3.81 -7.38 -12.50
N PRO A 51 4.62 -8.36 -12.00
CA PRO A 51 4.82 -8.57 -10.57
C PRO A 51 5.33 -7.33 -9.83
N MET A 52 6.26 -6.56 -10.42
CA MET A 52 6.74 -5.31 -9.84
C MET A 52 5.61 -4.30 -9.64
N ALA A 53 4.81 -4.06 -10.69
CA ALA A 53 3.64 -3.19 -10.63
C ALA A 53 2.61 -3.66 -9.60
N PHE A 54 2.37 -4.97 -9.52
CA PHE A 54 1.49 -5.58 -8.53
C PHE A 54 1.98 -5.30 -7.09
N LEU A 55 3.27 -5.50 -6.81
CA LEU A 55 3.86 -5.26 -5.49
C LEU A 55 3.73 -3.78 -5.09
N TYR A 56 4.05 -2.86 -6.00
CA TYR A 56 3.86 -1.42 -5.78
C TYR A 56 2.41 -1.07 -5.46
N ARG A 57 1.45 -1.59 -6.23
CA ARG A 57 0.03 -1.34 -5.96
C ARG A 57 -0.42 -1.88 -4.60
N HIS A 58 0.06 -3.05 -4.19
CA HIS A 58 -0.25 -3.60 -2.86
C HIS A 58 0.41 -2.82 -1.71
N ALA A 59 1.64 -2.34 -1.90
CA ALA A 59 2.26 -1.43 -0.95
C ALA A 59 1.40 -0.17 -0.73
N LEU A 60 0.89 0.42 -1.82
CA LEU A 60 0.01 1.60 -1.78
C LEU A 60 -1.29 1.31 -1.05
N GLU A 61 -1.96 0.20 -1.37
CA GLU A 61 -3.21 -0.22 -0.71
C GLU A 61 -3.02 -0.36 0.81
N LEU A 62 -1.97 -1.06 1.23
CA LEU A 62 -1.73 -1.33 2.65
C LEU A 62 -1.26 -0.08 3.40
N ALA A 63 -0.48 0.81 2.78
CA ALA A 63 -0.11 2.09 3.39
C ALA A 63 -1.36 2.96 3.66
N ILE A 64 -2.29 3.03 2.71
CA ILE A 64 -3.57 3.74 2.90
C ILE A 64 -4.40 3.09 4.00
N LYS A 65 -4.54 1.76 3.99
CA LYS A 65 -5.29 1.03 5.01
C LYS A 65 -4.69 1.20 6.41
N SER A 66 -3.36 1.26 6.52
CA SER A 66 -2.66 1.51 7.79
C SER A 66 -3.12 2.80 8.44
N ILE A 67 -3.17 3.89 7.67
CA ILE A 67 -3.63 5.19 8.14
C ILE A 67 -5.12 5.12 8.53
N LEU A 68 -5.97 4.55 7.67
CA LEU A 68 -7.43 4.55 7.92
C LEU A 68 -7.86 3.67 9.09
N VAL A 69 -7.19 2.55 9.32
CA VAL A 69 -7.46 1.67 10.46
C VAL A 69 -7.05 2.34 11.78
N GLY A 70 -5.90 3.03 11.80
CA GLY A 70 -5.46 3.80 12.98
C GLY A 70 -6.38 4.98 13.30
N GLU A 71 -6.97 5.59 12.26
CA GLU A 71 -7.74 6.84 12.37
C GLU A 71 -9.26 6.63 12.26
N GLY A 72 -9.73 5.45 12.71
CA GLY A 72 -11.16 5.10 12.75
C GLY A 72 -12.07 6.16 13.39
N PRO A 73 -11.71 6.79 14.52
CA PRO A 73 -12.52 7.85 15.13
C PRO A 73 -12.76 9.07 14.23
N ILE A 74 -11.80 9.44 13.39
CA ILE A 74 -11.94 10.59 12.46
C ILE A 74 -12.85 10.22 11.29
N THR A 75 -12.72 9.00 10.79
CA THR A 75 -13.44 8.55 9.59
C THR A 75 -14.85 8.03 9.91
N GLY A 76 -15.11 7.69 11.18
CA GLY A 76 -16.31 6.99 11.63
C GLY A 76 -16.38 5.54 11.16
N LYS A 77 -15.25 4.95 10.75
CA LYS A 77 -15.15 3.58 10.24
C LYS A 77 -14.36 2.70 11.20
N CYS A 78 -14.81 1.47 11.38
CA CYS A 78 -14.00 0.45 12.06
C CYS A 78 -13.08 -0.28 11.07
N GLU A 79 -12.13 -1.06 11.59
CA GLU A 79 -11.20 -1.86 10.77
C GLU A 79 -11.95 -2.71 9.72
N ASP A 80 -13.02 -3.40 10.15
CA ASP A 80 -13.87 -4.21 9.27
C ASP A 80 -14.43 -3.42 8.08
N ASP A 81 -14.82 -2.16 8.27
CA ASP A 81 -15.37 -1.33 7.20
C ASP A 81 -14.29 -0.98 6.17
N VAL A 82 -13.06 -0.75 6.64
CA VAL A 82 -11.89 -0.52 5.77
C VAL A 82 -11.53 -1.77 5.00
N LEU A 83 -11.56 -2.95 5.63
CA LEU A 83 -11.20 -4.22 5.00
C LEU A 83 -12.25 -4.72 3.99
N LYS A 84 -13.54 -4.50 4.26
CA LYS A 84 -14.65 -4.89 3.36
C LYS A 84 -14.63 -4.18 2.01
N ILE A 85 -13.91 -3.07 1.88
CA ILE A 85 -13.69 -2.39 0.59
C ILE A 85 -12.86 -3.26 -0.37
N GLY A 86 -12.13 -4.26 0.14
CA GLY A 86 -11.30 -5.15 -0.67
C GLY A 86 -10.10 -4.42 -1.26
N HIS A 87 -9.81 -4.65 -2.54
CA HIS A 87 -8.65 -4.08 -3.24
C HIS A 87 -8.91 -2.76 -3.96
N ARG A 88 -10.12 -2.21 -3.82
CA ARG A 88 -10.51 -0.95 -4.45
C ARG A 88 -9.77 0.20 -3.76
N LEU A 89 -9.11 1.07 -4.51
CA LEU A 89 -8.33 2.17 -3.95
C LEU A 89 -9.14 3.47 -3.86
N THR A 90 -9.91 3.77 -4.89
CA THR A 90 -10.69 5.02 -4.97
C THR A 90 -11.64 5.25 -3.78
N PRO A 91 -12.35 4.22 -3.25
CA PRO A 91 -13.22 4.41 -2.10
C PRO A 91 -12.52 4.91 -0.81
N HIS A 92 -11.20 4.76 -0.72
CA HIS A 92 -10.42 5.22 0.44
C HIS A 92 -10.02 6.70 0.37
N THR A 93 -10.05 7.33 -0.82
CA THR A 93 -9.49 8.67 -1.04
C THR A 93 -10.18 9.76 -0.21
N GLY A 94 -11.52 9.70 -0.11
CA GLY A 94 -12.30 10.66 0.66
C GLY A 94 -12.01 10.61 2.16
N ASP A 95 -11.83 9.42 2.73
CA ASP A 95 -11.50 9.27 4.14
C ASP A 95 -10.04 9.59 4.43
N LEU A 96 -9.14 9.22 3.53
CA LEU A 96 -7.74 9.58 3.63
C LEU A 96 -7.57 11.11 3.64
N ARG A 97 -8.29 11.82 2.76
CA ARG A 97 -8.31 13.29 2.76
C ARG A 97 -8.74 13.85 4.11
N LYS A 98 -9.86 13.37 4.68
CA LYS A 98 -10.36 13.82 5.98
C LYS A 98 -9.34 13.64 7.09
N VAL A 99 -8.66 12.49 7.13
CA VAL A 99 -7.61 12.20 8.12
C VAL A 99 -6.44 13.17 7.97
N LEU A 100 -5.93 13.36 6.75
CA LEU A 100 -4.81 14.26 6.53
C LEU A 100 -5.18 15.73 6.79
N GLU A 101 -6.42 16.14 6.51
CA GLU A 101 -6.95 17.47 6.86
C GLU A 101 -7.02 17.66 8.39
N HIS A 102 -7.55 16.67 9.11
CA HIS A 102 -7.63 16.69 10.57
C HIS A 102 -6.25 16.89 11.21
N HIS A 103 -5.24 16.16 10.70
CA HIS A 103 -3.86 16.27 11.17
C HIS A 103 -3.08 17.44 10.53
N SER A 104 -3.69 18.29 9.70
CA SER A 104 -2.97 19.38 9.01
C SER A 104 -1.74 18.89 8.22
N LEU A 105 -1.86 17.73 7.57
CA LEU A 105 -0.81 17.07 6.78
C LEU A 105 -0.99 17.24 5.26
N LEU A 106 -2.02 17.96 4.84
CA LEU A 106 -2.06 18.47 3.49
C LEU A 106 -1.03 19.61 3.36
N ASP A 107 -0.18 19.54 2.34
CA ASP A 107 0.69 20.65 2.00
C ASP A 107 -0.13 21.92 1.70
N ALA A 108 0.50 23.10 1.76
CA ALA A 108 -0.19 24.40 1.64
C ALA A 108 -1.13 24.52 0.44
N PHE A 109 -0.87 23.74 -0.62
CA PHE A 109 -1.73 23.67 -1.80
C PHE A 109 -2.30 22.27 -2.05
N GLY A 110 -2.07 21.26 -1.22
CA GLY A 110 -2.53 19.88 -1.44
C GLY A 110 -1.97 19.21 -2.70
N TYR A 111 -0.81 19.65 -3.18
CA TYR A 111 -0.17 19.14 -4.39
C TYR A 111 0.19 17.65 -4.27
N GLN A 112 0.80 17.25 -3.14
CA GLN A 112 1.20 15.85 -2.95
C GLN A 112 -0.02 14.94 -2.90
N PHE A 113 -1.06 15.38 -2.19
CA PHE A 113 -2.31 14.63 -2.12
C PHE A 113 -3.03 14.52 -3.48
N ARG A 114 -3.04 15.58 -4.30
CA ARG A 114 -3.61 15.51 -5.65
C ARG A 114 -2.84 14.57 -6.58
N ALA A 115 -1.51 14.54 -6.46
CA ALA A 115 -0.68 13.60 -7.21
C ALA A 115 -1.03 12.15 -6.80
N LEU A 116 -1.13 11.89 -5.50
CA LEU A 116 -1.59 10.61 -4.96
C LEU A 116 -2.99 10.23 -5.45
N GLU A 117 -3.97 11.15 -5.42
CA GLU A 117 -5.32 10.91 -5.92
C GLU A 117 -5.35 10.57 -7.41
N THR A 118 -4.46 11.20 -8.19
CA THR A 118 -4.33 10.93 -9.63
C THR A 118 -3.79 9.52 -9.85
N LEU A 119 -2.71 9.16 -9.16
CA LEU A 119 -2.12 7.83 -9.19
C LEU A 119 -3.11 6.73 -8.76
N ILE A 120 -3.90 6.98 -7.71
CA ILE A 120 -4.95 6.06 -7.25
C ILE A 120 -6.00 5.83 -8.35
N LYS A 121 -6.43 6.88 -9.07
CA LYS A 121 -7.39 6.75 -10.17
C LYS A 121 -6.82 5.98 -11.36
N GLU A 122 -5.54 6.14 -11.64
CA GLU A 122 -4.85 5.38 -12.68
C GLU A 122 -4.82 3.89 -12.33
N TRP A 123 -4.44 3.54 -11.10
CA TRP A 123 -4.49 2.15 -10.61
C TRP A 123 -5.89 1.56 -10.60
N GLU A 124 -6.86 2.32 -10.10
CA GLU A 124 -8.27 1.91 -10.08
C GLU A 124 -8.77 1.58 -11.49
N THR A 125 -8.32 2.34 -12.48
CA THR A 125 -8.72 2.12 -13.87
C THR A 125 -7.97 0.95 -14.51
N LEU A 126 -6.70 0.76 -14.14
CA LEU A 126 -5.83 -0.27 -14.70
C LEU A 126 -6.15 -1.66 -14.16
N ASP A 127 -6.26 -1.80 -12.84
CA ASP A 127 -6.36 -3.07 -12.12
C ASP A 127 -7.19 -2.90 -10.82
N PRO A 128 -8.51 -2.66 -10.91
CA PRO A 128 -9.34 -2.33 -9.73
C PRO A 128 -9.41 -3.45 -8.68
N ASP A 129 -9.25 -4.71 -9.08
CA ASP A 129 -9.46 -5.90 -8.24
C ASP A 129 -8.16 -6.62 -7.85
N ALA A 130 -6.99 -6.13 -8.25
CA ALA A 130 -5.71 -6.81 -8.04
C ALA A 130 -5.49 -8.12 -8.74
N MET A 131 -6.21 -8.36 -9.83
CA MET A 131 -6.11 -9.63 -10.52
C MET A 131 -5.29 -9.52 -11.80
N ALA A 132 -5.39 -8.40 -12.48
CA ALA A 132 -5.00 -8.30 -13.88
C ALA A 132 -3.47 -8.25 -14.09
N LEU A 133 -2.72 -7.87 -13.06
CA LEU A 133 -1.24 -7.89 -13.05
C LEU A 133 -0.65 -9.23 -12.60
N ARG A 134 -1.46 -10.11 -12.00
CA ARG A 134 -1.01 -11.41 -11.46
C ARG A 134 -1.38 -12.59 -12.33
N TYR A 135 -2.55 -12.50 -12.96
CA TYR A 135 -3.12 -13.59 -13.72
C TYR A 135 -3.37 -13.12 -15.14
N SER A 136 -3.06 -13.98 -16.10
CA SER A 136 -3.53 -13.80 -17.48
C SER A 136 -5.01 -14.17 -17.62
N VAL A 137 -5.52 -15.05 -16.75
CA VAL A 137 -6.89 -15.59 -16.78
C VAL A 137 -7.46 -15.62 -15.36
N LYS A 138 -8.71 -15.19 -15.20
CA LYS A 138 -9.47 -15.27 -13.94
C LYS A 138 -9.92 -16.70 -13.65
N LYS A 139 -10.39 -16.93 -12.42
CA LYS A 139 -10.85 -18.26 -11.95
C LYS A 139 -12.06 -18.80 -12.73
N ASP A 140 -12.84 -17.93 -13.36
CA ASP A 140 -13.99 -18.27 -14.20
C ASP A 140 -13.59 -18.58 -15.66
N GLY A 141 -12.29 -18.55 -15.99
CA GLY A 141 -11.77 -18.79 -17.33
C GLY A 141 -11.80 -17.56 -18.25
N ASN A 142 -12.35 -16.43 -17.80
CA ASN A 142 -12.31 -15.18 -18.55
C ASN A 142 -10.94 -14.51 -18.43
N THR A 143 -10.58 -13.66 -19.38
CA THR A 143 -9.32 -12.91 -19.27
C THR A 143 -9.31 -12.03 -18.01
N ALA A 144 -8.18 -12.02 -17.32
CA ALA A 144 -7.94 -11.10 -16.21
C ALA A 144 -7.48 -9.73 -16.71
N SER A 145 -6.92 -9.64 -17.92
CA SER A 145 -6.63 -8.38 -18.58
C SER A 145 -7.92 -7.65 -18.94
N ASN A 146 -7.86 -6.32 -18.91
CA ASN A 146 -8.80 -5.48 -19.66
C ASN A 146 -8.11 -5.02 -20.96
N GLU A 147 -8.87 -4.45 -21.89
CA GLU A 147 -8.32 -3.91 -23.15
C GLU A 147 -7.19 -2.90 -22.94
N ARG A 148 -7.10 -2.27 -21.75
CA ARG A 148 -6.04 -1.31 -21.43
C ARG A 148 -4.74 -2.04 -21.12
N LEU A 149 -4.75 -3.08 -20.29
CA LEU A 149 -3.56 -3.84 -19.93
C LEU A 149 -2.88 -4.52 -21.12
N GLU A 150 -3.66 -4.97 -22.11
CA GLU A 150 -3.12 -5.52 -23.36
C GLU A 150 -2.33 -4.49 -24.18
N LYS A 151 -2.58 -3.20 -23.95
CA LYS A 151 -1.93 -2.07 -24.63
C LYS A 151 -0.93 -1.36 -23.72
N VAL A 152 -0.82 -1.76 -22.46
CA VAL A 152 0.04 -1.11 -21.48
C VAL A 152 1.47 -1.59 -21.67
N ARG A 153 2.36 -0.62 -21.86
CA ARG A 153 3.79 -0.78 -21.68
C ARG A 153 4.14 -0.20 -20.32
N ILE A 154 4.70 -1.01 -19.45
CA ILE A 154 5.15 -0.56 -18.14
C ILE A 154 6.54 0.04 -18.33
N ASP A 155 6.62 1.36 -18.17
CA ASP A 155 7.87 2.09 -17.89
C ASP A 155 8.20 1.84 -16.42
N ALA A 156 9.13 0.92 -16.14
CA ALA A 156 9.44 0.51 -14.79
C ALA A 156 10.08 1.64 -13.99
N VAL A 157 10.90 2.46 -14.65
CA VAL A 157 11.59 3.60 -14.02
C VAL A 157 10.59 4.69 -13.67
N GLY A 158 9.73 5.07 -14.61
CA GLY A 158 8.67 6.04 -14.38
C GLY A 158 7.71 5.59 -13.28
N LEU A 159 7.25 4.33 -13.35
CA LEU A 159 6.38 3.75 -12.33
C LEU A 159 7.04 3.74 -10.95
N SER A 160 8.30 3.29 -10.84
CA SER A 160 9.02 3.28 -9.57
C SER A 160 9.09 4.66 -8.96
N ARG A 161 9.51 5.68 -9.75
CA ARG A 161 9.62 7.05 -9.27
C ARG A 161 8.30 7.58 -8.71
N ASP A 162 7.21 7.37 -9.44
CA ASP A 162 5.89 7.91 -9.07
C ASP A 162 5.34 7.16 -7.83
N MET A 163 5.54 5.85 -7.75
CA MET A 163 5.17 5.02 -6.60
C MET A 163 6.01 5.32 -5.35
N ASP A 164 7.32 5.47 -5.49
CA ASP A 164 8.23 5.84 -4.40
C ASP A 164 7.83 7.19 -3.82
N GLY A 165 7.51 8.17 -4.66
CA GLY A 165 7.01 9.47 -4.21
C GLY A 165 5.71 9.36 -3.40
N ALA A 166 4.74 8.59 -3.88
CA ALA A 166 3.47 8.37 -3.20
C ALA A 166 3.62 7.61 -1.87
N LEU A 167 4.46 6.57 -1.84
CA LEU A 167 4.70 5.76 -0.65
C LEU A 167 5.49 6.53 0.41
N ASN A 168 6.54 7.26 0.03
CA ASN A 168 7.25 8.17 0.95
C ASN A 168 6.26 9.15 1.60
N TYR A 169 5.42 9.82 0.80
CA TYR A 169 4.43 10.76 1.32
C TYR A 169 3.48 10.11 2.34
N LEU A 170 2.95 8.91 2.04
CA LEU A 170 2.06 8.20 2.96
C LEU A 170 2.76 7.77 4.26
N PHE A 171 4.00 7.27 4.17
CA PHE A 171 4.77 6.86 5.35
C PHE A 171 5.21 8.04 6.20
N ASP A 172 5.52 9.19 5.60
CA ASP A 172 5.77 10.43 6.32
C ASP A 172 4.51 10.88 7.08
N CYS A 173 3.34 10.86 6.42
CA CYS A 173 2.07 11.14 7.10
C CYS A 173 1.79 10.17 8.25
N LEU A 174 1.95 8.86 8.03
CA LEU A 174 1.73 7.85 9.06
C LEU A 174 2.67 8.04 10.26
N SER A 175 3.95 8.32 10.01
CA SER A 175 4.94 8.57 11.05
C SER A 175 4.60 9.80 11.87
N GLU A 176 4.16 10.87 11.21
CA GLU A 176 3.75 12.11 11.86
C GLU A 176 2.48 11.95 12.69
N ILE A 177 1.49 11.19 12.21
CA ILE A 177 0.27 10.83 12.97
C ILE A 177 0.66 10.09 14.24
N HIS A 178 1.44 9.00 14.14
CA HIS A 178 1.87 8.23 15.30
C HIS A 178 2.66 9.08 16.30
N ARG A 179 3.52 9.98 15.81
CA ARG A 179 4.31 10.88 16.65
C ARG A 179 3.42 11.84 17.45
N ARG A 180 2.32 12.33 16.86
CA ARG A 180 1.35 13.19 17.54
C ARG A 180 0.55 12.42 18.58
N MET A 181 0.00 11.27 18.21
CA MET A 181 -0.71 10.41 19.16
C MET A 181 0.15 10.07 20.38
N HIS A 182 1.42 9.71 20.17
CA HIS A 182 2.34 9.43 21.27
C HIS A 182 2.57 10.66 22.16
N ARG A 183 2.66 11.86 21.57
CA ARG A 183 2.79 13.10 22.36
C ARG A 183 1.54 13.36 23.20
N ASP A 184 0.36 13.23 22.59
CA ASP A 184 -0.91 13.47 23.28
C ASP A 184 -1.07 12.52 24.49
N ILE A 185 -0.66 11.24 24.34
CA ILE A 185 -0.64 10.27 25.44
C ILE A 185 0.32 10.71 26.56
N LEU A 186 1.55 11.12 26.22
CA LEU A 186 2.52 11.58 27.23
C LEU A 186 2.02 12.83 27.98
N GLU A 187 1.39 13.76 27.27
CA GLU A 187 0.80 14.97 27.86
C GLU A 187 -0.38 14.61 28.79
N GLU A 188 -1.23 13.65 28.42
CA GLU A 188 -2.31 13.13 29.27
C GLU A 188 -1.80 12.38 30.51
N GLU A 189 -0.70 11.65 30.40
CA GLU A 189 -0.07 10.92 31.50
C GLU A 189 0.81 11.80 32.40
N GLY A 190 1.03 13.07 32.03
CA GLY A 190 1.85 14.02 32.78
C GLY A 190 3.34 13.68 32.78
N VAL A 191 3.82 13.00 31.73
CA VAL A 191 5.22 12.63 31.53
C VAL A 191 5.87 13.66 30.60
N GLU A 192 6.78 14.48 31.12
CA GLU A 192 7.61 15.43 30.34
C GLU A 192 8.62 14.71 29.42
#